data_AF-A0A2N5MFR4-F1
#
_entry.id   AF-A0A2N5MFR4-F1
#
_cell.length_a   1.000
_cell.length_b   1.000
_cell.length_c   1.000
_cell.angle_alpha   90.00
_cell.angle_beta   90.00
_cell.angle_gamma   90.00
#
_symmetry.space_group_name_H-M   'P 1'
#
loop_
_entity.id
_entity.type
_entity.pdbx_description
1 polymer ?
#
loop_
_entity_poly.entity_id
_entity_poly.type
_entity_poly.pdbx_seq_one_letter_code
_entity_poly.pdbx_strand_id
1 'polypeptide(L)'
;MLRKFNVFALPFIMIFIMVACNDHEFNGMSPAEYWNSLDRNQKHILVTTELEKLRGSGLTIIVEEYYFIDKLDEYYNENPSGKLPVHEAVRKIGNSTGTIQAGQK
;
A
#
# COMPACT_ATOMS: atom_id res chain seq x y z
N MET A 1 44.48 44.86 3.71
CA MET A 1 44.60 43.43 3.33
C MET A 1 43.21 42.83 3.21
N LEU A 2 43.02 42.01 2.17
CA LEU A 2 41.93 41.07 1.84
C LEU A 2 41.22 40.44 3.08
N ARG A 3 39.96 40.01 3.10
CA ARG A 3 38.85 39.88 2.13
C ARG A 3 37.60 39.52 2.96
N LYS A 4 36.44 40.04 2.54
CA LYS A 4 35.10 39.70 3.03
C LYS A 4 34.73 38.25 2.66
N PHE A 5 33.93 37.58 3.48
CA PHE A 5 32.58 37.04 3.18
C PHE A 5 32.24 35.91 4.15
N ASN A 6 31.26 36.17 5.02
CA ASN A 6 30.47 35.16 5.69
C ASN A 6 29.84 34.25 4.62
N VAL A 7 30.11 32.95 4.70
CA VAL A 7 29.27 31.93 4.08
C VAL A 7 29.00 30.90 5.16
N PHE A 8 27.81 31.04 5.76
CA PHE A 8 27.11 29.95 6.42
C PHE A 8 26.96 28.81 5.40
N ALA A 9 27.72 27.74 5.56
CA ALA A 9 27.47 26.49 4.87
C ALA A 9 27.27 25.42 5.93
N LEU A 10 26.00 25.30 6.35
CA LEU A 10 25.47 24.15 7.07
C LEU A 10 25.92 22.86 6.38
N PRO A 11 26.63 21.93 7.05
CA PRO A 11 26.56 20.55 6.62
C PRO A 11 25.24 19.98 7.17
N PHE A 12 24.12 20.30 6.49
CA PHE A 12 22.96 19.41 6.45
C PHE A 12 23.40 18.18 5.65
N ILE A 13 24.22 17.33 6.26
CA ILE A 13 24.51 16.01 5.71
C ILE A 13 23.23 15.23 5.94
N MET A 14 22.46 15.13 4.85
CA MET A 14 21.33 14.25 4.67
C MET A 14 21.62 12.90 5.32
N ILE A 15 20.88 12.64 6.41
CA ILE A 15 20.60 11.29 6.82
C ILE A 15 19.78 10.71 5.67
N PHE A 16 20.44 10.04 4.73
CA PHE A 16 19.78 9.03 3.91
C PHE A 16 19.40 7.92 4.89
N ILE A 17 18.24 8.10 5.52
CA ILE A 17 17.47 6.99 6.03
C ILE A 17 17.18 6.20 4.75
N MET A 18 18.01 5.19 4.48
CA MET A 18 17.50 3.98 3.89
C MET A 18 16.31 3.64 4.77
N VAL A 19 15.13 4.05 4.35
CA VAL A 19 13.96 3.23 4.53
C VAL A 19 14.36 1.98 3.78
N ALA A 20 15.06 1.08 4.47
CA ALA A 20 14.93 -0.32 4.21
C ALA A 20 13.43 -0.49 4.11
N CYS A 21 12.96 -0.64 2.87
CA CYS A 21 11.67 -1.25 2.64
C CYS A 21 11.72 -2.44 3.58
N ASN A 22 10.82 -2.43 4.57
CA ASN A 22 10.47 -3.65 5.25
C ASN A 22 9.99 -4.55 4.12
N ASP A 23 10.91 -5.27 3.49
CA ASP A 23 10.67 -6.59 2.97
C ASP A 23 10.24 -7.34 4.21
N HIS A 24 8.94 -7.20 4.51
CA HIS A 24 8.28 -7.97 5.52
C HIS A 24 8.44 -9.38 4.98
N GLU A 25 9.44 -10.09 5.52
CA GLU A 25 9.77 -11.45 5.16
C GLU A 25 8.45 -12.21 5.08
N PHE A 26 8.04 -12.50 3.84
CA PHE A 26 6.84 -13.27 3.57
C PHE A 26 7.17 -14.66 4.08
N ASN A 27 6.78 -14.91 5.33
CA ASN A 27 7.15 -16.04 6.18
C ASN A 27 6.65 -17.37 5.60
N GLY A 28 7.12 -17.82 4.44
CA GLY A 28 6.71 -19.06 3.76
C GLY A 28 5.20 -19.23 3.49
N MET A 29 4.40 -18.24 3.90
CA MET A 29 2.95 -18.26 3.98
C MET A 29 2.41 -17.72 2.67
N SER A 30 1.44 -18.40 2.08
CA SER A 30 0.76 -17.89 0.89
C SER A 30 0.01 -16.59 1.21
N PRO A 31 -0.23 -15.71 0.21
CA PRO A 31 -1.05 -14.52 0.42
C PRO A 31 -2.44 -14.80 0.98
N ALA A 32 -3.05 -15.93 0.63
CA ALA A 32 -4.35 -16.35 1.17
C ALA A 32 -4.26 -16.70 2.67
N GLU A 33 -3.25 -17.48 3.06
CA GLU A 33 -2.99 -17.80 4.47
C GLU A 33 -2.66 -16.54 5.26
N TYR A 34 -1.86 -15.64 4.68
CA TYR A 34 -1.55 -14.34 5.29
C TYR A 34 -2.84 -13.56 5.53
N TRP A 35 -3.65 -13.34 4.50
CA TRP A 35 -4.92 -12.62 4.62
C TRP A 35 -5.85 -13.24 5.67
N ASN A 36 -5.98 -14.56 5.67
CA ASN A 36 -6.85 -15.28 6.61
C ASN A 36 -6.31 -15.33 8.04
N SER A 37 -5.00 -15.11 8.24
CA SER A 37 -4.41 -15.00 9.58
C SER A 37 -4.67 -13.66 10.27
N LEU A 38 -5.08 -12.64 9.51
CA LEU A 38 -5.29 -11.29 10.02
C LEU A 38 -6.66 -11.12 10.66
N ASP A 39 -6.70 -10.37 11.75
CA ASP A 39 -7.96 -9.89 12.31
C ASP A 39 -8.56 -8.76 11.45
N ARG A 40 -9.83 -8.43 11.71
CA ARG A 40 -10.58 -7.43 10.94
C ARG A 40 -9.95 -6.03 10.97
N ASN A 41 -9.33 -5.65 12.09
CA ASN A 41 -8.68 -4.34 12.22
C ASN A 41 -7.36 -4.31 11.43
N GLN A 42 -6.59 -5.38 11.45
CA GLN A 42 -5.38 -5.52 10.62
C GLN A 42 -5.72 -5.48 9.12
N LYS A 43 -6.76 -6.21 8.70
CA LYS A 43 -7.29 -6.15 7.33
C LYS A 43 -7.69 -4.72 6.94
N HIS A 44 -8.43 -4.04 7.82
CA HIS A 44 -8.82 -2.64 7.62
C HIS A 44 -7.61 -1.72 7.43
N ILE A 45 -6.61 -1.79 8.31
CA ILE A 45 -5.39 -0.96 8.20
C ILE A 45 -4.67 -1.21 6.87
N LEU A 46 -4.52 -2.48 6.45
CA LEU A 46 -3.87 -2.83 5.19
C LEU A 46 -4.61 -2.30 3.98
N VAL A 47 -5.92 -2.53 3.92
CA VAL A 47 -6.76 -2.07 2.81
C VAL A 47 -6.76 -0.56 2.75
N THR A 48 -7.02 0.14 3.86
CA THR A 48 -6.99 1.60 3.92
C THR A 48 -5.65 2.15 3.46
N THR A 49 -4.54 1.55 3.90
CA THR A 49 -3.20 1.97 3.47
C THR A 49 -3.01 1.83 1.96
N GLU A 50 -3.48 0.74 1.35
CA GLU A 50 -3.38 0.58 -0.11
C GLU A 50 -4.30 1.56 -0.84
N LEU A 51 -5.53 1.78 -0.37
CA LEU A 51 -6.45 2.74 -0.97
C LEU A 51 -5.89 4.16 -0.91
N GLU A 52 -5.26 4.57 0.19
CA GLU A 52 -4.60 5.89 0.29
C GLU A 52 -3.42 6.02 -0.68
N LYS A 53 -2.62 4.96 -0.90
CA LYS A 53 -1.57 4.98 -1.93
C LYS A 53 -2.14 5.16 -3.34
N LEU A 54 -3.26 4.51 -3.63
CA LEU A 54 -3.96 4.64 -4.91
C LEU A 54 -4.55 6.05 -5.08
N ARG A 55 -5.14 6.63 -4.04
CA ARG A 55 -5.59 8.04 -4.05
C ARG A 55 -4.41 8.99 -4.28
N GLY A 56 -3.30 8.76 -3.59
CA GLY A 56 -2.06 9.53 -3.75
C GLY A 56 -1.44 9.43 -5.15
N SER A 57 -1.75 8.38 -5.92
CA SER A 57 -1.34 8.24 -7.32
C SER A 57 -2.31 8.86 -8.33
N GLY A 58 -3.38 9.51 -7.85
CA GLY A 58 -4.38 10.18 -8.68
C GLY A 58 -5.53 9.28 -9.15
N LEU A 59 -5.74 8.14 -8.49
CA LEU A 59 -6.91 7.29 -8.74
C LEU A 59 -8.08 7.70 -7.84
N THR A 60 -9.29 7.55 -8.35
CA THR A 60 -10.52 7.73 -7.59
C THR A 60 -11.05 6.39 -7.12
N ILE A 61 -11.43 6.32 -5.84
CA ILE A 61 -11.98 5.13 -5.20
C ILE A 61 -13.38 5.49 -4.70
N ILE A 62 -14.40 4.87 -5.30
CA ILE A 62 -15.80 5.27 -5.11
C ILE A 62 -16.54 4.44 -4.06
N VAL A 63 -15.84 3.51 -3.41
CA VAL A 63 -16.36 2.65 -2.33
C VAL A 63 -15.43 2.70 -1.13
N GLU A 64 -15.96 2.29 0.03
CA GLU A 64 -15.22 2.23 1.29
C GLU A 64 -14.35 0.97 1.39
N GLU A 65 -13.39 1.00 2.30
CA GLU A 65 -12.45 -0.08 2.56
C GLU A 65 -13.12 -1.41 2.92
N TYR A 66 -14.25 -1.38 3.62
CA TYR A 66 -14.97 -2.60 4.00
C TYR A 66 -15.47 -3.39 2.78
N TYR A 67 -15.84 -2.72 1.69
CA TYR A 67 -16.18 -3.39 0.43
C TYR A 67 -15.02 -4.25 -0.08
N PHE A 68 -13.79 -3.71 -0.02
CA PHE A 68 -12.60 -4.46 -0.45
C PHE A 68 -12.26 -5.60 0.51
N ILE A 69 -12.45 -5.41 1.82
CA ILE A 69 -12.25 -6.48 2.80
C ILE A 69 -13.16 -7.66 2.49
N ASP A 70 -14.46 -7.42 2.29
CA ASP A 70 -15.43 -8.47 2.00
C ASP A 70 -15.09 -9.19 0.67
N LYS A 71 -14.66 -8.44 -0.36
CA LYS A 71 -14.24 -9.02 -1.65
C LYS A 71 -12.93 -9.78 -1.59
N LEU A 72 -11.99 -9.38 -0.73
CA LEU A 72 -10.76 -10.12 -0.52
C LEU A 72 -11.01 -11.39 0.30
N ASP A 73 -11.91 -11.35 1.28
CA ASP A 73 -12.36 -12.55 2.00
C ASP A 73 -12.98 -13.57 1.02
N GLU A 74 -13.89 -13.13 0.14
CA GLU A 74 -14.45 -13.98 -0.93
C GLU A 74 -13.33 -14.55 -1.82
N TYR A 75 -12.46 -13.68 -2.35
CA TYR A 75 -11.38 -14.07 -3.25
C TYR A 75 -10.42 -15.11 -2.66
N TYR A 76 -9.93 -14.91 -1.43
CA TYR A 76 -8.95 -15.81 -0.82
C TYR A 76 -9.58 -17.08 -0.24
N ASN A 77 -10.86 -17.06 0.12
CA ASN A 77 -11.59 -18.27 0.50
C ASN A 77 -11.85 -19.18 -0.71
N GLU A 78 -12.17 -18.61 -1.87
CA GLU A 78 -12.33 -19.38 -3.12
C GLU A 78 -10.98 -19.82 -3.71
N ASN A 79 -9.90 -19.10 -3.40
CA ASN A 79 -8.56 -19.36 -3.92
C ASN A 79 -7.56 -19.55 -2.78
N PRO A 80 -7.64 -20.65 -2.00
CA PRO A 80 -6.79 -20.85 -0.82
C PRO A 80 -5.31 -21.05 -1.16
N SER A 81 -4.98 -21.47 -2.39
CA SER A 81 -3.61 -21.49 -2.93
C SER A 81 -3.25 -20.23 -3.70
N GLY A 82 -4.05 -19.17 -3.57
CA GLY A 82 -3.93 -17.91 -4.28
C GLY A 82 -2.59 -17.25 -3.99
N LYS A 83 -1.85 -16.94 -5.04
CA LYS A 83 -0.51 -16.33 -4.97
C LYS A 83 -0.53 -14.82 -5.19
N LEU A 84 -1.71 -14.25 -5.45
CA LEU A 84 -1.84 -12.83 -5.71
C LEU A 84 -1.68 -12.06 -4.39
N PRO A 85 -0.69 -11.17 -4.25
CA PRO A 85 -0.54 -10.34 -3.05
C PRO A 85 -1.76 -9.43 -2.85
N VAL A 86 -2.03 -9.05 -1.59
CA VAL A 86 -3.21 -8.24 -1.22
C VAL A 86 -3.30 -6.95 -2.04
N HIS A 87 -2.19 -6.24 -2.23
CA HIS A 87 -2.19 -4.98 -2.99
C HIS A 87 -2.57 -5.16 -4.47
N GLU A 88 -2.13 -6.25 -5.11
CA GLU A 88 -2.53 -6.58 -6.48
C GLU A 88 -3.98 -7.05 -6.53
N ALA A 89 -4.43 -7.81 -5.53
CA ALA A 89 -5.80 -8.25 -5.41
C ALA A 89 -6.78 -7.08 -5.25
N VAL A 90 -6.45 -6.07 -4.44
CA VAL A 90 -7.23 -4.82 -4.31
C VAL A 90 -7.39 -4.13 -5.66
N ARG A 91 -6.29 -3.97 -6.42
CA ARG A 91 -6.32 -3.35 -7.75
C ARG A 91 -7.13 -4.18 -8.74
N LYS A 92 -6.95 -5.50 -8.74
CA LYS A 92 -7.69 -6.42 -9.61
C LYS A 92 -9.19 -6.33 -9.35
N ILE A 93 -9.60 -6.43 -8.09
CA ILE A 93 -11.00 -6.31 -7.66
C ILE A 93 -11.55 -4.95 -8.08
N GLY A 94 -10.87 -3.86 -7.71
CA GLY A 94 -11.39 -2.52 -7.98
C GLY A 94 -11.47 -2.17 -9.46
N ASN A 95 -10.52 -2.62 -10.27
CA ASN A 95 -10.58 -2.45 -11.72
C ASN A 95 -11.69 -3.31 -12.34
N SER A 96 -11.83 -4.56 -11.92
CA SER A 96 -12.86 -5.48 -12.46
C SER A 96 -14.29 -5.08 -12.10
N THR A 97 -14.47 -4.39 -10.98
CA THR A 97 -15.78 -3.93 -10.49
C THR A 97 -16.04 -2.46 -10.78
N GLY A 98 -15.07 -1.74 -11.37
CA GLY A 98 -15.17 -0.31 -11.68
C GLY A 98 -15.16 0.60 -10.45
N THR A 99 -14.77 0.09 -9.27
CA THR A 99 -14.70 0.87 -8.03
C THR A 99 -13.40 1.64 -7.85
N ILE A 100 -12.37 1.31 -8.63
CA ILE A 100 -11.16 2.10 -8.82
C ILE A 100 -11.16 2.63 -10.26
N GLN A 101 -10.99 3.95 -10.40
CA GLN A 101 -11.07 4.65 -11.67
C GLN A 101 -9.89 5.62 -11.82
N ALA A 102 -9.53 5.95 -13.06
CA ALA A 102 -8.62 7.07 -13.31
C ALA A 102 -9.27 8.36 -12.78
N GLY A 103 -8.54 9.11 -11.94
CA GLY A 103 -9.05 10.36 -11.41
C GLY A 103 -9.36 11.35 -12.53
N GLN A 104 -10.55 11.94 -12.48
CA GLN A 104 -10.88 13.06 -13.37
C GLN A 104 -10.05 14.26 -12.91
N LYS A 105 -9.11 14.68 -13.76
CA LYS A 105 -8.35 15.92 -13.57
C LYS A 105 -9.20 17.14 -13.87
#